data_AF-A0A7S2GKG8-F1
#
_entry.id   AF-A0A7S2GKG8-F1
#
_cell.length_a   1.000
_cell.length_b   1.000
_cell.length_c   1.000
_cell.angle_alpha   90.00
_cell.angle_beta   90.00
_cell.angle_gamma   90.00
#
_symmetry.space_group_name_H-M   'P 1'
#
loop_
_entity.id
_entity.type
_entity.pdbx_description
1 polymer ?
#
loop_
_entity_poly.entity_id
_entity_poly.type
_entity_poly.pdbx_seq_one_letter_code
_entity_poly.pdbx_strand_id
1 'polypeptide(L)'
;WFLSLAWAHSERLVDQDSGVAHLEMAIAVAPEVSAGDAGRAHLQAALRMARQHQELVAKYGRFPHRNAVLGRQPSELERREWAPRFPFEASVATPGPGPTA
;
A
#
# COMPACT_ATOMS: atom_id res chain seq x y z
N TRP A 1 -11.02 10.51 -1.72
CA TRP A 1 -10.44 9.51 -0.79
C TRP A 1 -10.93 8.11 -1.10
N PHE A 2 -12.24 7.79 -0.98
CA PHE A 2 -12.77 6.42 -1.18
C PHE A 2 -12.46 5.89 -2.58
N LEU A 3 -12.69 6.73 -3.59
CA LEU A 3 -12.38 6.41 -4.99
C LEU A 3 -10.89 6.12 -5.22
N SER A 4 -10.00 6.60 -4.35
CA SER A 4 -8.56 6.43 -4.46
C SER A 4 -8.06 5.10 -3.88
N LEU A 5 -8.91 4.38 -3.12
CA LEU A 5 -8.51 3.15 -2.44
C LEU A 5 -8.19 2.01 -3.42
N ALA A 6 -8.88 1.95 -4.57
CA ALA A 6 -8.62 0.93 -5.58
C ALA A 6 -7.19 1.02 -6.11
N TRP A 7 -6.72 2.24 -6.43
CA TRP A 7 -5.33 2.49 -6.79
C TRP A 7 -4.38 2.15 -5.65
N ALA A 8 -4.66 2.64 -4.43
CA ALA A 8 -3.80 2.39 -3.27
C ALA A 8 -3.58 0.90 -2.99
N HIS A 9 -4.55 0.04 -3.29
CA HIS A 9 -4.43 -1.40 -3.08
C HIS A 9 -3.85 -2.20 -4.26
N SER A 10 -3.64 -1.58 -5.42
CA SER A 10 -2.99 -2.21 -6.57
C SER A 10 -1.48 -2.38 -6.34
N GLU A 11 -0.90 -3.51 -6.76
CA GLU A 11 0.55 -3.72 -6.75
C GLU A 11 1.24 -3.29 -8.06
N ARG A 12 0.62 -2.38 -8.83
CA ARG A 12 1.19 -1.81 -10.05
C ARG A 12 1.61 -0.37 -9.79
N LEU A 13 2.87 -0.03 -10.13
CA LEU A 13 3.39 1.32 -9.91
C LEU A 13 2.59 2.40 -10.63
N VAL A 14 2.19 2.16 -11.89
CA VAL A 14 1.35 3.09 -12.65
C VAL A 14 -0.01 3.38 -11.98
N ASP A 15 -0.56 2.39 -11.27
CA ASP A 15 -1.81 2.56 -10.53
C ASP A 15 -1.57 3.41 -9.28
N GLN A 16 -0.45 3.21 -8.59
CA GLN A 16 -0.06 4.03 -7.44
C GLN A 16 0.18 5.50 -7.82
N ASP A 17 0.89 5.74 -8.93
CA ASP A 17 1.11 7.09 -9.45
C ASP A 17 -0.22 7.77 -9.81
N SER A 18 -1.16 7.02 -10.40
CA SER A 18 -2.51 7.49 -10.70
C SER A 18 -3.30 7.85 -9.43
N GLY A 19 -3.17 7.04 -8.38
CA GLY A 19 -3.80 7.31 -7.08
C GLY A 19 -3.28 8.57 -6.40
N VAL A 20 -1.96 8.81 -6.46
CA VAL A 20 -1.33 10.04 -5.95
C VAL A 20 -1.81 11.25 -6.73
N ALA A 21 -1.72 11.21 -8.07
CA ALA A 21 -2.14 12.31 -8.93
C ALA A 21 -3.63 12.67 -8.74
N HIS A 22 -4.50 11.66 -8.58
CA HIS A 22 -5.91 11.88 -8.31
C HIS A 22 -6.14 12.65 -6.99
N LEU A 23 -5.42 12.30 -5.92
CA LEU A 23 -5.56 12.97 -4.63
C LEU A 23 -4.97 14.39 -4.64
N GLU A 24 -3.85 14.60 -5.33
CA GLU A 24 -3.29 15.94 -5.55
C GLU A 24 -4.27 16.84 -6.29
N MET A 25 -4.88 16.32 -7.37
CA MET A 25 -5.92 17.02 -8.11
C MET A 25 -7.13 17.31 -7.23
N ALA A 26 -7.62 16.32 -6.47
CA ALA A 26 -8.75 16.49 -5.57
C ALA A 26 -8.51 17.58 -4.52
N ILE A 27 -7.28 17.69 -4.00
CA ILE A 27 -6.90 18.76 -3.07
C ILE A 27 -6.88 20.12 -3.78
N ALA A 28 -6.35 20.18 -5.00
CA ALA A 28 -6.24 21.43 -5.76
C ALA A 28 -7.60 21.98 -6.20
N VAL A 29 -8.57 21.12 -6.49
CA VAL A 29 -9.90 21.53 -7.00
C VAL A 29 -11.00 21.49 -5.96
N ALA A 30 -10.75 20.98 -4.75
CA ALA A 30 -11.74 20.94 -3.69
C ALA A 30 -12.17 22.37 -3.31
N PRO A 31 -13.44 22.76 -3.52
CA PRO A 31 -13.92 24.07 -3.09
C PRO A 31 -13.79 24.18 -1.57
N GLU A 32 -13.28 25.30 -1.07
CA GLU A 32 -13.15 25.56 0.37
C GLU A 32 -14.47 25.34 1.12
N VAL A 33 -15.58 25.63 0.43
CA VAL A 33 -16.95 25.58 0.95
C VAL A 33 -17.49 24.15 1.10
N SER A 34 -16.99 23.18 0.32
CA SER A 34 -17.55 21.81 0.30
C SER A 34 -16.83 20.81 1.21
N ALA A 35 -15.54 21.03 1.50
CA ALA A 35 -14.76 20.13 2.34
C ALA A 35 -14.68 20.61 3.80
N GLY A 36 -14.71 21.93 4.03
CA GLY A 36 -14.30 22.52 5.32
C GLY A 36 -12.88 22.10 5.73
N ASP A 37 -12.45 22.47 6.94
CA ASP A 37 -11.11 22.11 7.44
C ASP A 37 -10.96 20.60 7.64
N ALA A 38 -11.99 19.93 8.14
CA ALA A 38 -11.98 18.49 8.36
C ALA A 38 -11.83 17.69 7.06
N GLY A 39 -12.54 18.07 5.99
CA GLY A 39 -12.44 17.40 4.69
C GLY A 39 -11.07 17.61 4.05
N ARG A 40 -10.50 18.82 4.17
CA ARG A 40 -9.12 19.10 3.72
C ARG A 40 -8.11 18.27 4.48
N ALA A 41 -8.20 18.21 5.81
CA ALA A 41 -7.32 17.39 6.63
C ALA A 41 -7.42 15.90 6.25
N HIS A 42 -8.62 15.41 5.94
CA HIS A 42 -8.83 14.03 5.49
C HIS A 42 -8.19 13.77 4.12
N LEU A 43 -8.34 14.66 3.14
CA LEU A 43 -7.69 14.51 1.83
C LEU A 43 -6.15 14.55 1.95
N GLN A 44 -5.61 15.41 2.80
CA GLN A 44 -4.18 15.46 3.08
C GLN A 44 -3.67 14.18 3.74
N ALA A 45 -4.43 13.60 4.67
CA ALA A 45 -4.11 12.31 5.26
C ALA A 45 -4.14 11.19 4.20
N ALA A 46 -5.14 11.18 3.33
CA ALA A 46 -5.24 10.22 2.23
C ALA A 46 -4.05 10.34 1.27
N LEU A 47 -3.62 11.56 0.91
CA LEU A 47 -2.46 11.79 0.05
C LEU A 47 -1.18 11.25 0.69
N ARG A 48 -0.97 11.48 1.99
CA ARG A 48 0.18 10.90 2.71
C ARG A 48 0.18 9.37 2.64
N MET A 49 -0.98 8.74 2.83
CA MET A 49 -1.10 7.29 2.72
C MET A 49 -0.84 6.80 1.28
N ALA A 50 -1.37 7.46 0.26
CA ALA A 50 -1.14 7.09 -1.12
C ALA A 50 0.35 7.14 -1.50
N ARG A 51 1.08 8.17 -1.03
CA ARG A 51 2.54 8.26 -1.22
C ARG A 51 3.28 7.12 -0.54
N GLN A 52 2.90 6.74 0.68
CA GLN A 52 3.49 5.57 1.35
C GLN A 52 3.24 4.27 0.59
N HIS A 53 2.05 4.08 0.01
CA HIS A 53 1.78 2.90 -0.82
C HIS A 53 2.62 2.91 -2.11
N GLN A 54 2.72 4.07 -2.76
CA GLN A 54 3.55 4.26 -3.94
C GLN A 54 5.02 3.96 -3.65
N GLU A 55 5.57 4.45 -2.54
CA GLU A 55 6.95 4.18 -2.11
C GLU A 55 7.21 2.68 -1.88
N LEU A 56 6.27 1.97 -1.25
CA LEU A 56 6.38 0.53 -1.04
C LEU A 56 6.37 -0.24 -2.37
N VAL A 57 5.45 0.09 -3.28
CA VAL A 57 5.35 -0.57 -4.59
C VAL A 57 6.54 -0.18 -5.49
N ALA A 58 7.04 1.05 -5.41
CA ALA A 58 8.24 1.47 -6.14
C ALA A 58 9.48 0.72 -5.64
N LYS A 59 9.61 0.52 -4.32
CA LYS A 59 10.76 -0.14 -3.71
C LYS A 59 10.74 -1.67 -3.85
N TYR A 60 9.59 -2.29 -3.57
CA TYR A 60 9.48 -3.75 -3.48
C TYR A 60 8.72 -4.38 -4.66
N GLY A 61 8.09 -3.57 -5.52
CA GLY A 61 7.23 -4.04 -6.61
C GLY A 61 5.87 -4.58 -6.15
N ARG A 62 5.62 -4.60 -4.84
CA ARG A 62 4.44 -5.22 -4.20
C ARG A 62 4.33 -4.77 -2.74
N PHE A 63 3.35 -5.29 -2.01
CA PHE A 63 3.22 -5.10 -0.57
C PHE A 63 3.78 -6.31 0.21
N PRO A 64 4.92 -6.17 0.92
CA PRO A 64 5.55 -7.30 1.59
C PRO A 64 4.68 -7.95 2.68
N HIS A 65 3.84 -7.17 3.37
CA HIS A 65 2.89 -7.69 4.36
C HIS A 65 1.88 -8.69 3.77
N ARG A 66 1.64 -8.67 2.45
CA ARG A 66 0.75 -9.62 1.76
C ARG A 66 1.45 -10.93 1.38
N ASN A 67 2.77 -11.04 1.58
CA ASN A 67 3.53 -12.22 1.15
C ASN A 67 3.00 -13.49 1.81
N ALA A 68 2.76 -13.46 3.13
CA ALA A 68 2.26 -14.60 3.87
C ALA A 68 0.88 -15.08 3.38
N VAL A 69 -0.09 -14.17 3.29
CA VAL A 69 -1.47 -14.51 2.88
C VAL A 69 -1.57 -14.93 1.40
N LEU A 70 -0.65 -14.46 0.55
CA LEU A 70 -0.58 -14.83 -0.87
C LEU A 70 0.39 -16.00 -1.16
N GLY A 71 1.00 -16.61 -0.13
CA GLY A 71 1.95 -17.72 -0.29
C GLY A 71 3.24 -17.35 -1.04
N ARG A 72 3.66 -16.09 -1.01
CA ARG A 72 4.84 -15.58 -1.72
C ARG A 72 6.08 -15.65 -0.84
N GLN A 73 7.18 -16.10 -1.43
CA GLN A 73 8.48 -15.99 -0.77
C GLN A 73 8.97 -14.53 -0.79
N PRO A 74 9.43 -13.97 0.34
CA PRO A 74 10.08 -12.66 0.37
C PRO A 74 11.32 -12.66 -0.53
N SER A 75 11.59 -11.54 -1.19
CA SER A 75 12.86 -11.26 -1.87
C SER A 75 13.98 -11.03 -0.86
N GLU A 76 15.23 -11.02 -1.32
CA GLU A 76 16.37 -10.69 -0.46
C GLU A 76 16.27 -9.29 0.13
N LEU A 77 15.82 -8.32 -0.66
CA LEU A 77 15.60 -6.95 -0.19
C LEU A 77 14.53 -6.90 0.90
N GLU A 78 13.39 -7.58 0.69
CA GLU A 78 12.34 -7.66 1.71
C GLU A 78 12.84 -8.36 2.98
N ARG A 79 13.60 -9.46 2.88
CA ARG A 79 14.18 -10.13 4.06
C ARG A 79 15.10 -9.21 4.87
N ARG A 80 15.89 -8.39 4.19
CA ARG A 80 16.86 -7.49 4.83
C ARG A 80 16.20 -6.27 5.46
N GLU A 81 15.19 -5.70 4.82
CA GLU A 81 14.72 -4.35 5.15
C GLU A 81 13.24 -4.27 5.57
N TRP A 82 12.43 -5.29 5.31
CA TRP A 82 11.04 -5.31 5.76
C TRP A 82 10.95 -5.87 7.19
N ALA A 83 10.38 -5.08 8.09
CA ALA A 83 10.04 -5.51 9.44
C ALA A 83 8.52 -5.70 9.54
N PRO A 84 8.02 -6.95 9.64
CA PRO A 84 6.60 -7.22 9.89
C PRO A 84 6.10 -6.45 11.10
N ARG A 85 4.96 -5.77 10.97
CA ARG A 85 4.37 -4.99 12.06
C ARG A 85 3.39 -5.82 12.90
N PHE A 86 2.88 -6.91 12.33
CA PHE A 86 1.91 -7.79 12.98
C PHE A 86 2.33 -9.27 12.87
N PRO A 87 1.95 -10.13 13.84
CA PRO A 87 2.34 -11.53 13.84
C PRO A 87 1.93 -12.32 12.59
N PHE A 88 0.76 -12.00 12.00
CA PHE A 88 0.26 -12.69 10.81
C PHE A 88 1.09 -12.41 9.55
N GLU A 89 1.83 -11.28 9.52
CA GLU A 89 2.72 -10.95 8.41
C GLU A 89 3.99 -11.84 8.41
N ALA A 90 4.32 -12.46 9.56
CA ALA A 90 5.45 -13.37 9.71
C ALA A 90 5.10 -14.86 9.55
N SER A 91 3.82 -15.25 9.63
CA SER A 91 3.45 -16.63 9.95
C SER A 91 3.27 -17.62 8.79
N VAL A 92 3.85 -17.39 7.61
CA VAL A 92 3.79 -18.37 6.49
C VAL A 92 5.16 -18.52 5.80
N ALA A 93 6.25 -18.42 6.56
CA ALA A 93 7.61 -18.61 6.05
C ALA A 93 8.13 -20.07 6.13
N THR A 94 7.36 -21.00 6.69
CA THR A 94 7.73 -22.42 6.75
C THR A 94 6.81 -23.25 5.83
N PRO A 95 7.31 -23.77 4.70
CA PRO A 95 6.65 -24.90 4.07
C PRO A 95 6.71 -26.05 5.07
N GLY A 96 5.53 -26.57 5.48
CA GLY A 96 5.50 -27.85 6.16
C GLY A 96 6.17 -28.92 5.30
N PRO A 97 6.73 -30.00 5.88
CA PRO A 97 7.31 -31.07 5.09
C PRO A 97 6.24 -31.57 4.12
N GLY A 98 6.56 -31.54 2.82
CA GLY A 98 5.69 -32.09 1.79
C GLY A 98 5.36 -33.56 2.09
N PRO A 99 4.23 -34.09 1.58
CA PRO A 99 3.84 -35.47 1.85
C PRO A 99 4.99 -36.41 1.50
N THR A 100 5.42 -37.21 2.46
CA THR A 100 6.36 -38.32 2.25
C THR A 100 5.70 -39.30 1.28
N ALA A 101 6.36 -39.56 0.15
CA ALA A 101 5.97 -40.56 -0.84
C ALA A 101 6.09 -41.99 -0.27
#